data_AF-A0A5F8G2C8-F1
#
_entry.id   AF-A0A5F8G2C8-F1
#
_cell.length_a   1.000
_cell.length_b   1.000
_cell.length_c   1.000
_cell.angle_alpha   90.00
_cell.angle_beta   90.00
_cell.angle_gamma   90.00
#
_symmetry.space_group_name_H-M   'P 1'
#
loop_
_entity.id
_entity.type
_entity.pdbx_description
1 polymer ?
#
loop_
_entity_poly.entity_id
_entity_poly.type
_entity_poly.pdbx_seq_one_letter_code
_entity_poly.pdbx_strand_id
1 'polypeptide(L)'
;NLDGAERCGLLRDRHPGSEFGEGVAIERETGAGTEQSPEDDDRKVRRREKNRVAAQRSRKKQTQKADKLHEEYECLEQENTSLRREIGKLTEELKHLNEMLKDHEKICPLLHCPMNFVPGTRPDSITNCLPR
;
A
#
# COMPACT_ATOMS: atom_id res chain seq x y z
N ASN A 1 -14.89 -10.77 15.72
CA ASN A 1 -13.79 -11.76 15.71
C ASN A 1 -12.78 -11.23 14.71
N LEU A 2 -12.03 -10.21 15.15
CA LEU A 2 -10.60 -10.31 15.50
C LEU A 2 -9.80 -10.66 14.24
N ASP A 3 -9.08 -9.67 13.66
CA ASP A 3 -7.88 -9.90 12.82
C ASP A 3 -7.33 -8.61 12.14
N GLY A 4 -7.94 -7.44 12.35
CA GLY A 4 -7.41 -6.18 11.81
C GLY A 4 -6.50 -5.37 12.76
N ALA A 5 -6.67 -5.55 14.08
CA ALA A 5 -6.12 -4.61 15.07
C ALA A 5 -4.78 -5.05 15.70
N GLU A 6 -4.32 -6.28 15.47
CA GLU A 6 -3.13 -6.83 16.15
C GLU A 6 -1.81 -6.70 15.37
N ARG A 7 -1.83 -6.06 14.18
CA ARG A 7 -0.57 -5.69 13.50
C ARG A 7 -0.07 -4.29 13.89
N CYS A 8 -0.62 -3.72 14.98
CA CYS A 8 -0.26 -2.41 15.53
C CYS A 8 0.85 -2.47 16.61
N GLY A 9 1.54 -3.62 16.78
CA GLY A 9 2.38 -3.88 17.95
C GLY A 9 3.91 -3.83 17.81
N LEU A 10 4.50 -3.66 16.62
CA LEU A 10 5.95 -3.90 16.43
C LEU A 10 6.70 -2.90 15.52
N LEU A 11 6.38 -1.61 15.58
CA LEU A 11 7.25 -0.55 15.04
C LEU A 11 7.40 0.66 15.99
N ARG A 12 7.23 0.44 17.28
CA ARG A 12 7.82 1.31 18.31
C ARG A 12 9.17 0.70 18.65
N ASP A 13 10.22 1.52 18.60
CA ASP A 13 11.62 1.18 18.87
C ASP A 13 12.45 0.65 17.70
N ARG A 14 12.51 1.39 16.58
CA ARG A 14 13.77 1.42 15.82
C ARG A 14 14.70 2.48 16.42
N HIS A 15 15.32 2.12 17.54
CA HIS A 15 16.62 2.68 17.94
C HIS A 15 17.57 2.60 16.74
N PRO A 16 18.35 3.65 16.41
CA PRO A 16 19.38 3.53 15.40
C PRO A 16 20.60 2.86 16.03
N GLY A 17 20.58 1.54 16.14
CA GLY A 17 21.74 0.78 16.61
C GLY A 17 21.39 -0.66 16.97
N SER A 18 21.47 -1.55 15.98
CA SER A 18 21.81 -2.98 16.14
C SER A 18 21.39 -3.73 14.88
N GLU A 19 22.19 -3.63 13.82
CA GLU A 19 22.37 -4.79 12.94
C GLU A 19 23.85 -5.17 13.09
N PHE A 20 24.05 -6.31 13.77
CA PHE A 20 25.32 -7.02 13.85
C PHE A 20 25.78 -7.36 12.44
N GLY A 21 26.54 -6.46 11.82
CA GLY A 21 27.59 -6.84 10.90
C GLY A 21 28.88 -6.81 11.69
N GLU A 22 29.59 -7.93 11.77
CA GLU A 22 30.99 -7.97 12.18
C GLU A 22 31.78 -7.03 11.27
N GLY A 23 31.85 -5.76 11.66
CA GLY A 23 32.68 -4.78 11.03
C GLY A 23 34.11 -5.13 11.38
N VAL A 24 34.85 -5.71 10.42
CA VAL A 24 36.30 -5.71 10.43
C VAL A 24 36.76 -4.33 10.89
N ALA A 25 37.45 -4.29 12.04
CA ALA A 25 38.12 -3.09 12.49
C ALA A 25 39.14 -2.72 11.42
N ILE A 26 38.79 -1.81 10.51
CA ILE A 26 39.79 -1.16 9.68
C ILE A 26 40.54 -0.25 10.65
N GLU A 27 41.64 -0.77 11.16
CA GLU A 27 42.68 0.00 11.84
C GLU A 27 43.08 1.12 10.88
N ARG A 28 42.55 2.32 11.12
CA ARG A 28 43.10 3.52 10.52
C ARG A 28 44.44 3.71 11.20
N GLU A 29 45.49 3.29 10.51
CA GLU A 29 46.87 3.70 10.78
C GLU A 29 46.86 5.22 10.95
N THR A 30 46.91 5.66 12.19
CA THR A 30 47.11 7.06 12.53
C THR A 30 48.54 7.37 12.14
N GLY A 31 48.69 8.01 10.98
CA GLY A 31 49.94 8.62 10.56
C GLY A 31 50.57 9.38 11.72
N ALA A 32 51.86 9.09 11.89
CA ALA A 32 52.74 9.55 12.95
C ALA A 32 52.62 11.05 13.26
N GLY A 33 52.93 11.37 14.52
CA GLY A 33 52.76 12.68 15.14
C GLY A 33 53.28 13.86 14.33
N THR A 34 52.44 14.88 14.28
CA THR A 34 52.82 16.28 14.14
C THR A 34 51.99 17.04 15.14
N GLU A 35 52.63 17.89 15.95
CA GLU A 35 51.98 18.77 16.92
C GLU A 35 50.70 19.38 16.32
N GLN A 36 49.54 19.05 16.88
CA GLN A 36 48.26 19.53 16.37
C GLN A 36 48.14 21.01 16.74
N SER A 37 48.26 21.90 15.76
CA SER A 37 47.89 23.30 15.93
C SER A 37 46.43 23.35 16.38
N PRO A 38 46.02 24.25 17.31
CA PRO A 38 44.62 24.43 17.69
C PRO A 38 43.65 24.61 16.50
N GLU A 39 44.16 25.06 15.36
CA GLU A 39 43.42 25.20 14.09
C GLU A 39 43.01 23.84 13.47
N ASP A 40 43.77 22.77 13.69
CA ASP A 40 43.46 21.42 13.19
C ASP A 40 42.35 20.75 14.01
N ASP A 41 42.30 21.02 15.31
CA ASP A 41 41.22 20.56 16.19
C ASP A 41 39.90 21.23 15.84
N ASP A 42 39.91 22.54 15.57
CA ASP A 42 38.72 23.26 15.09
C ASP A 42 38.22 22.70 13.75
N ARG A 43 39.12 22.39 12.80
CA ARG A 43 38.76 21.76 11.53
C ARG A 43 38.10 20.39 11.74
N LYS A 44 38.61 19.59 12.68
CA LYS A 44 38.07 18.28 13.03
C LYS A 44 36.69 18.37 13.68
N VAL A 45 36.49 19.32 14.59
CA VAL A 45 35.18 19.60 15.21
C VAL A 45 34.17 20.02 14.14
N ARG A 46 34.55 20.95 13.25
CA ARG A 46 33.69 21.37 12.12
C ARG A 46 33.33 20.21 11.20
N ARG A 47 34.26 19.28 10.94
CA ARG A 47 33.99 18.08 10.13
C ARG A 47 33.02 17.12 10.83
N ARG A 48 33.20 16.86 12.13
CA ARG A 48 32.30 16.02 12.93
C ARG A 48 30.89 16.60 12.96
N GLU A 49 30.78 17.92 13.15
CA GLU A 49 29.48 18.59 13.18
C GLU A 49 28.76 18.52 11.82
N LYS A 50 29.48 18.74 10.71
CA LYS A 50 28.93 18.54 9.36
C LYS A 50 28.45 17.11 9.14
N ASN A 51 29.22 16.11 9.56
CA ASN A 51 28.83 14.70 9.44
C ASN A 51 27.64 14.36 10.34
N ARG A 52 27.58 14.89 11.57
CA ARG A 52 26.45 14.72 12.49
C ARG A 52 25.14 15.20 11.85
N VAL A 53 25.15 16.39 11.27
CA VAL A 53 23.99 16.95 10.57
C VAL A 53 23.65 16.13 9.31
N ALA A 54 24.66 15.70 8.54
CA ALA A 54 24.43 14.87 7.36
C ALA A 54 23.79 13.51 7.72
N ALA A 55 24.29 12.84 8.76
CA ALA A 55 23.74 11.58 9.25
C ALA A 55 22.30 11.77 9.78
N GLN A 56 22.03 12.85 10.52
CA GLN A 56 20.68 13.16 10.99
C GLN A 56 19.71 13.39 9.82
N ARG A 57 20.13 14.15 8.79
CA ARG A 57 19.33 14.38 7.58
C ARG A 57 19.08 13.09 6.80
N SER A 58 20.09 12.23 6.67
CA SER A 58 19.96 10.92 6.02
C SER A 58 18.96 10.02 6.74
N ARG A 59 19.09 9.88 8.07
CA ARG A 59 18.13 9.13 8.89
C ARG A 59 16.72 9.69 8.74
N LYS A 60 16.55 11.02 8.87
CA LYS A 60 15.24 11.67 8.69
C LYS A 60 14.63 11.39 7.32
N LYS A 61 15.43 11.47 6.25
CA LYS A 61 14.97 11.17 4.88
C LYS A 61 14.52 9.72 4.74
N GLN A 62 15.21 8.78 5.39
CA GLN A 62 14.85 7.37 5.37
C GLN A 62 13.56 7.11 6.15
N THR A 63 13.41 7.69 7.34
CA THR A 63 12.17 7.61 8.13
C THR A 63 11.00 8.19 7.35
N GLN A 64 11.13 9.41 6.81
CA GLN A 64 10.07 10.04 6.00
C GLN A 64 9.67 9.20 4.78
N LYS A 65 10.61 8.50 4.15
CA LYS A 65 10.30 7.59 3.04
C LYS A 65 9.48 6.39 3.53
N ALA A 66 9.83 5.81 4.67
CA ALA A 66 9.09 4.70 5.25
C ALA A 66 7.67 5.13 5.66
N ASP A 67 7.55 6.30 6.31
CA ASP A 67 6.26 6.86 6.72
C ASP A 67 5.35 7.09 5.51
N LYS A 68 5.87 7.73 4.44
CA LYS A 68 5.09 7.96 3.22
C LYS A 68 4.61 6.66 2.57
N LEU A 69 5.47 5.64 2.50
CA LEU A 69 5.09 4.34 1.97
C LEU A 69 4.02 3.66 2.82
N HIS A 70 4.08 3.83 4.14
CA HIS A 70 3.07 3.30 5.05
C HIS A 70 1.73 4.00 4.87
N GLU A 71 1.72 5.33 4.84
CA GLU A 71 0.52 6.14 4.58
C GLU A 71 -0.14 5.74 3.24
N GLU A 72 0.65 5.61 2.17
CA GLU A 72 0.17 5.17 0.86
C GLU A 72 -0.43 3.76 0.90
N TYR A 73 0.22 2.82 1.60
CA TYR A 73 -0.28 1.48 1.81
C TYR A 73 -1.62 1.47 2.55
N GLU A 74 -1.74 2.22 3.65
CA GLU A 74 -2.99 2.30 4.42
C GLU A 74 -4.14 2.91 3.62
N CYS A 75 -3.86 3.95 2.82
CA CYS A 75 -4.85 4.54 1.92
C CYS A 75 -5.36 3.51 0.91
N LEU A 76 -4.45 2.77 0.28
CA LEU A 76 -4.80 1.74 -0.69
C LEU A 76 -5.57 0.58 -0.05
N GLU A 77 -5.22 0.16 1.17
CA GLU A 77 -5.94 -0.89 1.89
C GLU A 77 -7.38 -0.45 2.22
N GLN A 78 -7.56 0.81 2.66
CA GLN A 78 -8.89 1.39 2.88
C GLN A 78 -9.72 1.43 1.60
N GLU A 79 -9.14 1.90 0.49
CA GLU A 79 -9.82 1.92 -0.81
C GLU A 79 -10.18 0.49 -1.26
N ASN A 80 -9.25 -0.45 -1.12
CA ASN A 80 -9.46 -1.85 -1.48
C ASN A 80 -10.62 -2.48 -0.70
N THR A 81 -10.66 -2.27 0.62
CA THR A 81 -11.77 -2.76 1.45
C THR A 81 -13.10 -2.11 1.08
N SER A 82 -13.10 -0.82 0.74
CA SER A 82 -14.28 -0.11 0.26
C SER A 82 -14.81 -0.70 -1.04
N LEU A 83 -13.92 -0.87 -2.04
CA LEU A 83 -14.27 -1.45 -3.34
C LEU A 83 -14.79 -2.89 -3.21
N ARG A 84 -14.14 -3.73 -2.39
CA ARG A 84 -14.62 -5.09 -2.14
C ARG A 84 -16.02 -5.12 -1.53
N ARG A 85 -16.32 -4.20 -0.61
CA ARG A 85 -17.67 -4.08 -0.03
C ARG A 85 -18.68 -3.69 -1.11
N GLU A 86 -18.33 -2.75 -1.97
CA GLU A 86 -19.22 -2.31 -3.04
C GLU A 86 -19.48 -3.41 -4.07
N ILE A 87 -18.43 -4.15 -4.47
CA ILE A 87 -18.58 -5.35 -5.30
C ILE A 87 -19.54 -6.35 -4.65
N GLY A 88 -19.41 -6.59 -3.34
CA GLY A 88 -20.31 -7.47 -2.60
C GLY A 88 -21.77 -7.02 -2.70
N LYS A 89 -22.05 -5.75 -2.38
CA LYS A 89 -23.40 -5.18 -2.46
C LYS A 89 -24.01 -5.29 -3.85
N LEU A 90 -23.26 -4.89 -4.88
CA LEU A 90 -23.75 -4.93 -6.27
C LEU A 90 -23.99 -6.37 -6.74
N THR A 91 -23.16 -7.32 -6.28
CA THR A 91 -23.36 -8.74 -6.58
C THR A 91 -24.64 -9.28 -5.93
N GLU A 92 -24.92 -8.90 -4.69
CA GLU A 92 -26.15 -9.25 -3.98
C GLU A 92 -27.38 -8.65 -4.65
N GLU A 93 -27.31 -7.38 -5.06
CA GLU A 93 -28.39 -6.69 -5.76
C GLU A 93 -28.67 -7.33 -7.13
N LEU A 94 -27.63 -7.64 -7.90
CA LEU A 94 -27.76 -8.36 -9.18
C LEU A 94 -28.41 -9.73 -8.98
N LYS A 95 -28.00 -10.47 -7.94
CA LYS A 95 -28.59 -11.77 -7.62
C LYS A 95 -30.07 -11.62 -7.27
N HIS A 96 -30.41 -10.66 -6.42
CA HIS A 96 -31.78 -10.37 -6.00
C HIS A 96 -32.68 -10.02 -7.19
N LEU A 97 -32.23 -9.12 -8.06
CA LEU A 97 -32.98 -8.73 -9.26
C LEU A 97 -33.17 -9.90 -10.23
N ASN A 98 -32.15 -10.75 -10.41
CA ASN A 98 -32.28 -11.96 -11.21
C ASN A 98 -33.26 -12.96 -10.62
N GLU A 99 -33.29 -13.12 -9.30
CA GLU A 99 -34.28 -13.97 -8.62
C GLU A 99 -35.69 -13.43 -8.82
N MET A 100 -35.91 -12.14 -8.60
CA MET A 100 -37.19 -11.48 -8.89
C MET A 100 -37.64 -11.66 -10.34
N LEU A 101 -36.71 -11.52 -11.29
CA LEU A 101 -37.00 -11.72 -12.71
C LEU A 101 -37.41 -13.17 -12.99
N LYS A 102 -36.66 -14.15 -12.48
CA LYS A 102 -36.99 -15.58 -12.62
C LYS A 102 -38.33 -15.94 -12.01
N ASP A 103 -38.67 -15.33 -10.88
CA ASP A 103 -39.97 -15.54 -10.24
C ASP A 103 -41.11 -14.90 -11.03
N HIS A 104 -40.90 -13.71 -11.60
CA HIS A 104 -41.84 -13.10 -12.52
C HIS A 104 -42.01 -13.93 -13.80
N GLU A 105 -40.92 -14.45 -14.37
CA GLU A 105 -40.96 -15.24 -15.60
C GLU A 105 -41.99 -16.37 -15.49
N LYS A 106 -42.02 -17.10 -14.36
CA LYS A 106 -42.97 -18.19 -14.04
C LYS A 106 -44.45 -17.81 -14.10
N ILE A 107 -44.78 -16.55 -13.89
CA ILE A 107 -46.17 -16.06 -13.89
C ILE A 107 -46.46 -15.10 -15.05
N CYS A 108 -45.45 -14.78 -15.86
CA CYS A 108 -45.55 -13.80 -16.93
C CYS A 108 -46.52 -14.31 -18.02
N PRO A 109 -47.68 -13.66 -18.23
CA PRO A 109 -48.63 -14.08 -19.25
C PRO A 109 -48.06 -13.96 -20.66
N LEU A 110 -47.09 -13.06 -20.88
CA LEU A 110 -46.42 -12.89 -22.18
C LEU A 110 -45.50 -14.07 -22.53
N LEU A 111 -44.97 -14.78 -21.52
CA LEU A 111 -44.15 -15.98 -21.72
C LEU A 111 -44.98 -17.26 -21.67
N HIS A 112 -46.10 -17.26 -20.95
CA HIS A 112 -46.96 -18.42 -20.72
C HIS A 112 -48.19 -18.50 -21.63
N CYS A 113 -48.50 -17.47 -22.40
CA CYS A 113 -49.59 -17.48 -23.37
C CYS A 113 -49.03 -17.70 -24.78
N PRO A 114 -49.48 -18.73 -25.53
CA PRO A 114 -49.05 -18.98 -26.90
C PRO A 114 -49.78 -18.02 -27.86
N MET A 115 -49.68 -16.72 -27.63
CA MET A 115 -50.17 -15.72 -28.59
C MET A 115 -48.98 -15.20 -29.37
N ASN A 116 -48.65 -15.95 -30.43
CA ASN A 116 -47.93 -15.57 -31.65
C ASN A 116 -47.15 -14.23 -31.56
N PHE A 117 -46.06 -14.20 -30.80
CA PHE A 117 -45.04 -13.19 -31.01
C PHE A 117 -44.05 -13.77 -32.02
N VAL A 118 -43.99 -13.15 -33.20
CA VAL A 118 -42.99 -13.43 -34.22
C VAL A 118 -41.60 -13.42 -33.55
N PRO A 119 -40.70 -14.40 -33.78
CA PRO A 119 -39.34 -14.36 -33.23
C PRO A 119 -38.54 -13.22 -33.86
N GLY A 120 -38.75 -12.00 -33.36
CA GLY A 120 -37.89 -10.86 -33.60
C GLY A 120 -36.65 -11.02 -32.74
N THR A 121 -35.55 -11.40 -33.40
CA THR A 121 -34.15 -11.34 -32.94
C THR A 121 -33.95 -10.57 -31.64
N ARG A 122 -33.57 -11.25 -30.56
CA ARG A 122 -32.92 -10.56 -29.44
C ARG A 122 -31.62 -9.94 -29.98
N PRO A 123 -31.42 -8.61 -29.90
CA PRO A 123 -30.07 -8.09 -30.03
C PRO A 123 -29.35 -8.46 -28.74
N ASP A 124 -28.33 -9.30 -28.85
CA ASP A 124 -27.38 -9.56 -27.77
C ASP A 124 -26.83 -8.24 -27.26
N SER A 125 -27.24 -7.86 -26.05
CA SER A 125 -26.82 -6.62 -25.43
C SER A 125 -25.41 -6.79 -24.87
N ILE A 126 -24.47 -6.19 -25.60
CA ILE A 126 -23.25 -5.57 -25.07
C ILE A 126 -22.14 -6.58 -24.66
N THR A 127 -21.46 -7.14 -25.67
CA THR A 127 -20.01 -7.35 -25.56
C THR A 127 -19.34 -6.00 -25.86
N ASN A 128 -19.21 -5.15 -24.85
CA ASN A 128 -18.36 -3.96 -24.97
C ASN A 128 -16.93 -4.39 -24.72
N CYS A 129 -16.23 -4.59 -25.83
CA CYS A 129 -14.78 -4.67 -25.92
C CYS A 129 -14.13 -3.50 -25.18
N LEU A 130 -13.28 -3.80 -24.19
CA LEU A 130 -12.30 -2.85 -23.65
C LEU A 130 -10.98 -3.03 -24.43
N PRO A 131 -10.41 -1.97 -25.05
CA PRO A 131 -9.07 -2.04 -25.61
C PRO A 131 -8.03 -2.00 -24.47
N ARG A 132 -6.93 -2.71 -24.71
CA ARG A 132 -5.74 -2.81 -23.86
C ARG A 132 -4.81 -1.62 -24.02
#